data_AF-A0A7C4EYX9-F1
#
_entry.id   AF-A0A7C4EYX9-F1
#
_cell.length_a   1.000
_cell.length_b   1.000
_cell.length_c   1.000
_cell.angle_alpha   90.00
_cell.angle_beta   90.00
_cell.angle_gamma   90.00
#
_symmetry.space_group_name_H-M   'P 1'
#
loop_
_entity.id
_entity.type
_entity.pdbx_description
1 polymer ?
#
loop_
_entity_poly.entity_id
_entity_poly.type
_entity_poly.pdbx_seq_one_letter_code
_entity_poly.pdbx_strand_id
1 'polypeptide(L)'
;MVEVRRLISGILIGLVAFGAALGASYLVLDQLFGREQVSYSTQVLTIEDYGRRIKTGDNTFNVENAELVTGTGNDNYYRLLVVPEFYLASQKSGETVPPPAVREDAGSASGPRYYISVPAVSYEQALQSGTPVQVSNVTVIESKPVNALPLAATLGAGVGLLAVAIWVGYRQAWGEATSTLLEHGLHDMTVRDVEIVGYIMERGEFTIPELMKLCNASKITVWRTVQRLVAKGLVEPTDKTRLSSNGLGGRGKPSRIYRYVGKQDSALKSDPKATS
;
A
#
# COMPACT_ATOMS: atom_id res chain seq x y z
N MET A 1 -33.78 15.25 -13.37
CA MET A 1 -34.04 13.98 -12.64
C MET A 1 -33.03 12.87 -12.94
N VAL A 2 -32.59 12.72 -14.20
CA VAL A 2 -31.64 11.66 -14.60
C VAL A 2 -30.24 11.81 -13.98
N GLU A 3 -29.71 13.04 -13.85
CA GLU A 3 -28.41 13.28 -13.19
C GLU A 3 -28.39 12.93 -11.71
N VAL A 4 -29.47 13.27 -10.98
CA VAL A 4 -29.60 12.95 -9.55
C VAL A 4 -29.57 11.44 -9.33
N ARG A 5 -30.27 10.65 -10.15
CA ARG A 5 -30.22 9.17 -10.07
C ARG A 5 -28.83 8.59 -10.35
N ARG A 6 -28.05 9.24 -11.25
CA ARG A 6 -26.68 8.81 -11.58
C ARG A 6 -25.72 9.03 -10.40
N LEU A 7 -25.82 10.20 -9.78
CA LEU A 7 -25.01 10.56 -8.62
C LEU A 7 -25.31 9.64 -7.43
N ILE A 8 -26.60 9.38 -7.17
CA ILE A 8 -27.02 8.43 -6.12
C ILE A 8 -26.45 7.02 -6.37
N SER A 9 -26.49 6.53 -7.61
CA SER A 9 -25.97 5.19 -7.93
C SER A 9 -24.46 5.08 -7.72
N GLY A 10 -23.70 6.11 -8.11
CA GLY A 10 -22.25 6.16 -7.90
C GLY A 10 -21.89 6.20 -6.41
N ILE A 11 -22.59 7.02 -5.63
CA ILE A 11 -22.42 7.08 -4.18
C ILE A 11 -22.72 5.73 -3.53
N LEU A 12 -23.79 5.04 -3.97
CA LEU A 12 -24.15 3.73 -3.42
C LEU A 12 -23.07 2.68 -3.68
N ILE A 13 -22.49 2.66 -4.88
CA ILE A 13 -21.36 1.77 -5.21
C ILE A 13 -20.14 2.09 -4.35
N GLY A 14 -19.84 3.39 -4.18
CA GLY A 14 -18.77 3.86 -3.29
C GLY A 14 -18.95 3.41 -1.85
N LEU A 15 -20.17 3.50 -1.31
CA LEU A 15 -20.51 3.07 0.05
C LEU A 15 -20.37 1.56 0.24
N VAL A 16 -20.80 0.77 -0.75
CA VAL A 16 -20.65 -0.70 -0.72
C VAL A 16 -19.17 -1.08 -0.74
N ALA A 17 -18.37 -0.47 -1.63
CA ALA A 17 -16.93 -0.70 -1.70
C ALA A 17 -16.21 -0.28 -0.40
N PHE A 18 -16.59 0.87 0.18
CA PHE A 18 -16.12 1.35 1.47
C PHE A 18 -16.40 0.34 2.58
N GLY A 19 -17.65 -0.10 2.72
CA GLY A 19 -18.05 -1.04 3.77
C GLY A 19 -17.34 -2.39 3.68
N ALA A 20 -17.21 -2.93 2.47
CA ALA A 20 -16.50 -4.18 2.24
C ALA A 20 -15.00 -4.06 2.58
N ALA A 21 -14.34 -2.99 2.12
CA ALA A 21 -12.93 -2.75 2.38
C ALA A 21 -12.66 -2.47 3.87
N LEU A 22 -13.52 -1.69 4.54
CA LEU A 22 -13.42 -1.43 5.98
C LEU A 22 -13.55 -2.72 6.78
N GLY A 23 -14.57 -3.54 6.49
CA GLY A 23 -14.78 -4.81 7.19
C GLY A 23 -13.61 -5.79 7.01
N ALA A 24 -13.14 -5.97 5.77
CA ALA A 24 -12.01 -6.85 5.49
C ALA A 24 -10.71 -6.34 6.14
N SER A 25 -10.43 -5.03 6.05
CA SER A 25 -9.23 -4.43 6.66
C SER A 25 -9.27 -4.53 8.18
N TYR A 26 -10.43 -4.32 8.79
CA TYR A 26 -10.60 -4.45 10.24
C TYR A 26 -10.30 -5.88 10.70
N LEU A 27 -10.86 -6.90 10.05
CA LEU A 27 -10.59 -8.30 10.41
C LEU A 27 -9.10 -8.67 10.33
N VAL A 28 -8.42 -8.22 9.26
CA VAL A 28 -6.98 -8.48 9.09
C VAL A 28 -6.15 -7.75 10.14
N LEU A 29 -6.45 -6.48 10.39
CA LEU A 29 -5.70 -5.68 11.37
C LEU A 29 -5.96 -6.14 12.80
N ASP A 30 -7.18 -6.54 13.15
CA ASP A 30 -7.50 -7.12 14.45
C ASP A 30 -6.78 -8.46 14.66
N GLN A 31 -6.70 -9.30 13.62
CA GLN A 31 -5.93 -10.54 13.70
C GLN A 31 -4.43 -10.31 13.90
N LEU A 32 -3.86 -9.27 13.28
CA LEU A 32 -2.43 -8.96 13.36
C LEU A 32 -2.04 -8.17 14.61
N PHE A 33 -2.89 -7.25 15.06
CA PHE A 33 -2.57 -6.24 16.07
C PHE A 33 -3.54 -6.20 17.27
N GLY A 34 -4.66 -6.90 17.19
CA GLY A 34 -5.70 -6.95 18.23
C GLY A 34 -5.41 -7.96 19.34
N ARG A 35 -4.47 -8.88 19.14
CA ARG A 35 -4.00 -9.78 20.21
C ARG A 35 -2.96 -9.07 21.05
N GLU A 36 -3.16 -9.07 22.37
CA GLU A 36 -2.13 -8.72 23.34
C GLU A 36 -0.90 -9.61 23.08
N GLN A 37 0.17 -9.01 22.57
CA GLN A 37 1.45 -9.67 22.49
C GLN A 37 2.21 -9.35 23.76
N VAL A 38 2.19 -10.33 24.68
CA VAL A 38 3.09 -10.36 25.82
C VAL A 38 4.38 -11.02 25.34
N SER A 39 5.41 -10.21 25.11
CA SER A 39 6.74 -10.75 24.78
C SER A 39 7.53 -10.91 26.07
N TYR A 40 7.89 -12.15 26.39
CA TYR A 40 8.80 -12.47 27.47
C TYR A 40 10.22 -12.50 26.94
N SER A 41 11.06 -11.57 27.41
CA SER A 41 12.51 -11.64 27.16
C SER A 41 13.20 -12.00 28.47
N THR A 42 13.82 -13.18 28.52
CA THR A 42 14.63 -13.60 29.67
C THR A 42 16.08 -13.32 29.34
N GLN A 43 16.70 -12.42 30.10
CA GLN A 43 18.13 -12.13 30.00
C GLN A 43 18.83 -12.66 31.23
N VAL A 44 19.89 -13.46 31.03
CA VAL A 44 20.75 -13.93 32.11
C VAL A 44 21.89 -12.94 32.28
N LEU A 45 21.91 -12.29 33.44
CA LEU A 45 22.95 -11.38 33.88
C LEU A 45 23.90 -12.14 34.79
N THR A 46 25.21 -12.07 34.55
CA THR A 46 26.22 -12.62 35.47
C THR A 46 26.98 -11.46 36.11
N ILE A 47 26.91 -11.35 37.44
CA ILE A 47 27.61 -10.34 38.24
C ILE A 47 28.95 -10.93 38.64
N GLU A 48 30.04 -10.30 38.24
CA GLU A 48 31.41 -10.75 38.47
C GLU A 48 32.22 -9.67 39.21
N ASP A 49 33.39 -10.06 39.71
CA ASP A 49 34.39 -9.16 40.32
C ASP A 49 33.82 -8.21 41.39
N TYR A 50 33.15 -8.78 42.40
CA TYR A 50 32.57 -8.01 43.50
C TYR A 50 31.64 -6.90 42.99
N GLY A 51 30.76 -7.22 42.05
CA GLY A 51 29.77 -6.27 41.52
C GLY A 51 30.35 -5.24 40.54
N ARG A 52 31.63 -5.31 40.18
CA ARG A 52 32.27 -4.35 39.27
C ARG A 52 32.03 -4.67 37.80
N ARG A 53 31.72 -5.92 37.46
CA ARG A 53 31.46 -6.35 36.09
C ARG A 53 30.13 -7.07 35.96
N ILE A 54 29.44 -6.83 34.86
CA ILE A 54 28.20 -7.51 34.49
C ILE A 54 28.37 -8.10 33.09
N LYS A 55 28.07 -9.39 32.93
CA LYS A 55 27.97 -10.03 31.62
C LYS A 55 26.51 -10.32 31.26
N THR A 56 26.15 -10.07 30.00
CA THR A 56 24.86 -10.46 29.41
C THR A 56 25.11 -11.02 28.02
N GLY A 57 24.91 -12.34 27.87
CA GLY A 57 25.39 -13.08 26.71
C GLY A 57 26.91 -12.91 26.52
N ASP A 58 27.34 -12.49 25.33
CA ASP A 58 28.75 -12.28 24.98
C ASP A 58 29.28 -10.87 25.34
N ASN A 59 28.44 -10.02 25.91
CA ASN A 59 28.80 -8.63 26.20
C ASN A 59 29.16 -8.44 27.67
N THR A 60 30.29 -7.76 27.93
CA THR A 60 30.72 -7.35 29.27
C THR A 60 30.56 -5.85 29.47
N PHE A 61 30.08 -5.48 30.65
CA PHE A 61 29.86 -4.10 31.08
C PHE A 61 30.57 -3.85 32.41
N ASN A 62 31.21 -2.69 32.55
CA ASN A 62 31.76 -2.22 33.81
C ASN A 62 30.74 -1.36 34.54
N VAL A 63 30.59 -1.59 35.84
CA VAL A 63 29.70 -0.81 36.71
C VAL A 63 30.41 0.46 37.15
N GLU A 64 29.91 1.61 36.73
CA GLU A 64 30.42 2.93 37.13
C GLU A 64 29.80 3.40 38.44
N ASN A 65 28.50 3.15 38.61
CA ASN A 65 27.76 3.55 39.80
C ASN A 65 26.67 2.53 40.14
N ALA A 66 26.40 2.36 41.43
CA ALA A 66 25.36 1.47 41.93
C ALA A 66 24.51 2.22 42.96
N GLU A 67 23.25 2.47 42.63
CA GLU A 67 22.30 3.16 43.50
C GLU A 67 21.24 2.18 44.00
N LEU A 68 21.04 2.10 45.32
CA LEU A 68 19.98 1.29 45.91
C LEU A 68 18.64 2.01 45.74
N VAL A 69 17.71 1.39 45.01
CA VAL A 69 16.34 1.87 44.87
C VAL A 69 15.43 1.02 45.75
N THR A 70 14.75 1.68 46.69
CA THR A 70 13.79 1.03 47.58
C THR A 70 12.45 0.90 46.87
N GLY A 71 12.05 -0.33 46.55
CA GLY A 71 10.76 -0.61 45.92
C GLY A 71 9.59 -0.52 46.90
N THR A 72 8.37 -0.63 46.39
CA THR A 72 7.17 -0.77 47.23
C THR A 72 7.06 -2.23 47.69
N GLY A 73 7.49 -2.52 48.93
CA GLY A 73 7.53 -3.88 49.48
C GLY A 73 8.96 -4.36 49.78
N ASN A 74 9.22 -5.67 49.63
CA ASN A 74 10.55 -6.27 49.82
C ASN A 74 11.40 -6.29 48.52
N ASP A 75 10.92 -5.65 47.46
CA ASP A 75 11.54 -5.67 46.13
C ASP A 75 12.58 -4.55 45.99
N ASN A 76 13.59 -4.57 46.86
CA ASN A 76 14.73 -3.67 46.73
C ASN A 76 15.62 -4.11 45.57
N TYR A 77 16.08 -3.16 44.76
CA TYR A 77 16.98 -3.41 43.64
C TYR A 77 18.07 -2.35 43.55
N TYR A 78 19.24 -2.74 43.05
CA TYR A 78 20.27 -1.80 42.65
C TYR A 78 20.04 -1.38 41.20
N ARG A 79 20.04 -0.07 40.98
CA ARG A 79 20.14 0.54 39.66
C ARG A 79 21.61 0.79 39.35
N LEU A 80 22.14 0.00 38.42
CA LEU A 80 23.55 0.00 38.05
C LEU A 80 23.73 0.83 36.79
N LEU A 81 24.55 1.88 36.88
CA LEU A 81 25.04 2.61 35.71
C LEU A 81 26.21 1.83 35.14
N VAL A 82 26.09 1.35 33.91
CA VAL A 82 27.09 0.50 33.28
C VAL A 82 27.55 1.04 31.92
N VAL A 83 28.82 0.78 31.62
CA VAL A 83 29.46 1.14 30.35
C VAL A 83 30.08 -0.11 29.72
N PRO A 84 29.90 -0.36 28.41
CA PRO A 84 30.43 -1.57 27.79
C PRO A 84 31.97 -1.56 27.80
N GLU A 85 32.57 -2.71 28.11
CA GLU A 85 34.03 -2.85 28.22
C GLU A 85 34.74 -2.50 26.90
N PHE A 86 34.10 -2.76 25.76
CA PHE A 86 34.62 -2.43 24.42
C PHE A 86 34.83 -0.93 24.18
N TYR A 87 34.07 -0.04 24.83
CA TYR A 87 34.28 1.42 24.70
C TYR A 87 35.50 1.93 25.47
N LEU A 88 36.01 1.16 26.43
CA LEU A 88 37.26 1.48 27.12
C LEU A 88 38.48 1.01 26.32
N ALA A 89 38.31 0.05 25.40
CA ALA A 89 39.39 -0.56 24.64
C ALA A 89 39.47 -0.14 23.14
N SER A 90 38.39 0.35 22.53
CA SER A 90 38.39 0.69 21.10
C SER A 90 37.46 1.85 20.73
N GLN A 91 38.06 2.96 20.32
CA GLN A 91 37.40 4.10 19.66
C GLN A 91 37.09 3.81 18.17
N LYS A 92 36.84 2.55 17.79
CA LYS A 92 36.60 2.15 16.39
C LYS A 92 35.49 1.12 16.25
N SER A 93 34.55 1.47 15.39
CA SER A 93 33.60 0.62 14.63
C SER A 93 32.16 0.51 15.17
N GLY A 94 31.31 1.43 14.70
CA GLY A 94 30.12 1.23 13.86
C GLY A 94 29.10 0.09 14.06
N GLU A 95 29.20 -0.78 15.06
CA GLU A 95 28.24 -1.88 15.24
C GLU A 95 27.28 -1.56 16.40
N THR A 96 26.03 -1.24 16.06
CA THR A 96 24.97 -0.97 17.03
C THR A 96 24.50 -2.26 17.69
N VAL A 97 25.00 -2.53 18.90
CA VAL A 97 24.53 -3.59 19.80
C VAL A 97 23.12 -3.22 20.30
N PRO A 98 22.15 -4.15 20.29
CA PRO A 98 20.84 -3.90 20.89
C PRO A 98 21.01 -3.69 22.41
N PRO A 99 20.58 -2.53 22.96
CA PRO A 99 20.81 -2.23 24.36
C PRO A 99 19.90 -3.07 25.27
N PRO A 100 20.42 -3.61 26.39
CA PRO A 100 19.60 -4.35 27.35
C PRO A 100 18.65 -3.45 28.16
N ALA A 101 18.74 -2.12 28.06
CA ALA A 101 17.93 -1.19 28.85
C ALA A 101 17.78 0.22 28.24
N VAL A 102 16.90 1.01 28.84
CA VAL A 102 16.55 2.40 28.50
C VAL A 102 17.81 3.25 28.30
N ARG A 103 18.01 3.74 27.08
CA ARG A 103 19.14 4.59 26.67
C ARG A 103 18.89 6.02 27.16
N GLU A 104 19.81 6.55 27.96
CA GLU A 104 19.85 7.99 28.24
C GLU A 104 20.78 8.66 27.23
N ASP A 105 20.21 9.63 26.50
CA ASP A 105 20.81 10.63 25.61
C ASP A 105 22.07 10.28 24.80
N ALA A 106 21.90 10.27 23.49
CA ALA A 106 22.95 10.17 22.48
C ALA A 106 23.88 11.42 22.37
N GLY A 107 23.97 12.26 23.41
CA GLY A 107 24.66 13.54 23.39
C GLY A 107 25.94 13.65 24.24
N SER A 108 26.27 12.65 25.06
CA SER A 108 27.44 12.73 25.95
C SER A 108 28.73 12.25 25.28
N ALA A 109 29.80 13.07 25.34
CA ALA A 109 31.13 12.77 24.79
C ALA A 109 31.83 11.55 25.43
N SER A 110 31.17 10.89 26.40
CA SER A 110 31.69 9.76 27.18
C SER A 110 31.17 8.38 26.73
N GLY A 111 30.45 8.31 25.61
CA GLY A 111 29.91 7.04 25.07
C GLY A 111 28.52 6.70 25.62
N PRO A 112 27.89 5.61 25.12
CA PRO A 112 26.56 5.21 25.57
C PRO A 112 26.62 4.62 26.99
N ARG A 113 25.80 5.15 27.88
CA ARG A 113 25.60 4.65 29.25
C ARG A 113 24.27 3.92 29.35
N TYR A 114 24.23 2.84 30.13
CA TYR A 114 23.04 2.01 30.30
C TYR A 114 22.71 1.83 31.78
N TYR A 115 21.43 1.69 32.11
CA TYR A 115 20.99 1.34 33.46
C TYR A 115 20.48 -0.09 33.51
N ILE A 116 21.07 -0.92 34.37
CA ILE A 116 20.59 -2.29 34.61
C ILE A 116 20.02 -2.37 36.02
N SER A 117 18.83 -2.93 36.16
CA SER A 117 18.22 -3.18 37.47
C SER A 117 18.51 -4.61 37.90
N VAL A 118 19.05 -4.78 39.11
CA VAL A 118 19.45 -6.08 39.68
C VAL A 118 18.87 -6.22 41.09
N PRO A 119 18.28 -7.36 41.47
CA PRO A 119 17.78 -7.57 42.83
C PRO A 119 18.86 -7.33 43.89
N ALA A 120 18.50 -6.64 44.97
CA ALA A 120 19.47 -6.26 46.01
C ALA A 120 20.20 -7.47 46.62
N VAL A 121 19.44 -8.54 46.89
CA VAL A 121 19.98 -9.79 47.44
C VAL A 121 21.08 -10.37 46.56
N SER A 122 20.85 -10.43 45.24
CA SER A 122 21.82 -11.00 44.30
C SER A 122 23.07 -10.13 44.16
N TYR A 123 22.91 -8.80 44.16
CA TYR A 123 24.03 -7.88 44.07
C TYR A 123 24.88 -7.89 45.35
N GLU A 124 24.24 -7.85 46.52
CA GLU A 124 24.93 -7.93 47.82
C GLU A 124 25.65 -9.27 48.00
N GLN A 125 25.04 -10.38 47.56
CA GLN A 125 25.70 -11.68 47.54
C GLN A 125 26.97 -11.66 46.69
N ALA A 126 26.94 -11.01 45.52
CA ALA A 126 28.11 -10.87 44.67
C ALA A 126 29.20 -9.98 45.33
N LEU A 127 28.80 -8.91 46.02
CA LEU A 127 29.72 -8.04 46.77
C LEU A 127 30.43 -8.78 47.91
N GLN A 128 29.72 -9.69 48.60
CA GLN A 128 30.27 -10.40 49.76
C GLN A 128 31.09 -11.63 49.37
N SER A 129 30.62 -12.39 48.38
CA SER A 129 31.25 -13.67 48.00
C SER A 129 32.41 -13.52 47.03
N GLY A 130 32.40 -12.48 46.18
CA GLY A 130 33.36 -12.32 45.08
C GLY A 130 33.22 -13.38 43.97
N THR A 131 32.32 -14.36 44.13
CA THR A 131 32.05 -15.39 43.13
C THR A 131 31.00 -14.91 42.12
N PRO A 132 31.05 -15.36 40.85
CA PRO A 132 30.04 -15.00 39.86
C PRO A 132 28.62 -15.39 40.29
N VAL A 133 27.70 -14.42 40.32
CA VAL A 133 26.27 -14.65 40.65
C VAL A 133 25.43 -14.46 39.39
N GLN A 134 24.63 -15.47 39.02
CA GLN A 134 23.71 -15.39 37.89
C GLN A 134 22.33 -14.90 38.34
N VAL A 135 21.79 -13.93 37.61
CA VAL A 135 20.47 -13.35 37.81
C VAL A 135 19.70 -13.45 36.51
N SER A 136 18.56 -14.12 36.54
CA SER A 136 17.63 -14.14 35.41
C SER A 136 16.69 -12.96 35.53
N ASN A 137 16.87 -11.93 34.72
CA ASN A 137 15.93 -10.82 34.63
C ASN A 137 14.90 -11.12 33.52
N VAL A 138 13.63 -11.17 33.90
CA VAL A 138 12.52 -11.40 32.96
C VAL A 138 11.87 -10.05 32.67
N THR A 139 12.14 -9.51 31.50
CA THR A 139 11.47 -8.30 31.02
C THR A 139 10.19 -8.70 30.32
N VAL A 140 9.05 -8.27 30.86
CA VAL A 140 7.75 -8.43 30.22
C VAL A 140 7.47 -7.16 29.43
N ILE A 141 7.45 -7.27 28.09
CA ILE A 141 7.00 -6.17 27.23
C ILE A 141 5.53 -6.43 26.94
N GLU A 142 4.66 -5.70 27.63
CA GLU A 142 3.24 -5.64 27.32
C GLU A 142 3.02 -4.61 26.22
N SER A 143 2.77 -5.07 25.00
CA SER A 143 2.35 -4.19 23.92
C SER A 143 0.83 -4.02 23.97
N LYS A 144 0.37 -2.79 24.19
CA LYS A 144 -1.06 -2.48 24.15
C LYS A 144 -1.59 -2.72 22.72
N PRO A 145 -2.73 -3.41 22.55
CA PRO A 145 -3.29 -3.65 21.22
C PRO A 145 -3.52 -2.33 20.49
N VAL A 146 -3.09 -2.28 19.23
CA VAL A 146 -3.29 -1.10 18.38
C VAL A 146 -4.76 -1.06 18.00
N ASN A 147 -5.43 0.07 18.21
CA ASN A 147 -6.80 0.22 17.74
C ASN A 147 -6.81 0.17 16.20
N ALA A 148 -7.31 -0.92 15.64
CA ALA A 148 -7.34 -1.18 14.20
C ALA A 148 -8.36 -0.33 13.43
N LEU A 149 -9.36 0.22 14.12
CA LEU A 149 -10.52 0.87 13.50
C LEU A 149 -10.17 2.12 12.68
N PRO A 150 -9.32 3.06 13.15
CA PRO A 150 -8.90 4.22 12.37
C PRO A 150 -8.14 3.84 11.10
N LEU A 151 -7.27 2.82 11.18
CA LEU A 151 -6.50 2.32 10.03
C LEU A 151 -7.40 1.63 9.00
N ALA A 152 -8.36 0.82 9.47
CA ALA A 152 -9.34 0.20 8.59
C ALA A 152 -10.24 1.25 7.89
N ALA A 153 -10.61 2.31 8.60
CA ALA A 153 -11.44 3.38 8.06
C ALA A 153 -10.72 4.18 6.94
N THR A 154 -9.42 4.46 7.08
CA THR A 154 -8.65 5.17 6.03
C THR A 154 -8.50 4.32 4.78
N LEU A 155 -8.23 3.01 4.93
CA LEU A 155 -8.20 2.07 3.81
C LEU A 155 -9.57 1.96 3.12
N GLY A 156 -10.63 1.82 3.91
CA GLY A 156 -12.00 1.80 3.40
C GLY A 156 -12.32 3.06 2.58
N ALA A 157 -12.00 4.25 3.11
CA ALA A 157 -12.24 5.52 2.44
C ALA A 157 -11.51 5.61 1.09
N GLY A 158 -10.25 5.18 1.04
CA GLY A 158 -9.47 5.14 -0.19
C GLY A 158 -10.10 4.27 -1.28
N VAL A 159 -10.53 3.05 -0.92
CA VAL A 159 -11.18 2.13 -1.87
C VAL A 159 -12.55 2.65 -2.33
N GLY A 160 -13.34 3.22 -1.42
CA GLY A 160 -14.64 3.82 -1.75
C GLY A 160 -14.51 4.95 -2.78
N LEU A 161 -13.56 5.87 -2.59
CA LEU A 161 -13.30 6.96 -3.53
C LEU A 161 -12.83 6.46 -4.89
N LEU A 162 -11.93 5.46 -4.91
CA LEU A 162 -11.46 4.84 -6.15
C LEU A 162 -12.63 4.23 -6.96
N ALA A 163 -13.53 3.51 -6.29
CA ALA A 163 -14.70 2.91 -6.92
C ALA A 163 -15.63 3.96 -7.55
N VAL A 164 -15.85 5.09 -6.86
CA VAL A 164 -16.62 6.22 -7.41
C VAL A 164 -15.92 6.82 -8.62
N ALA A 165 -14.59 7.02 -8.57
CA ALA A 165 -13.83 7.57 -9.69
C ALA A 165 -13.90 6.67 -10.93
N ILE A 166 -13.72 5.36 -10.77
CA ILE A 166 -13.86 4.38 -11.86
C ILE A 166 -15.27 4.40 -12.44
N TRP A 167 -16.29 4.45 -11.58
CA TRP A 167 -17.68 4.53 -12.01
C TRP A 167 -17.97 5.78 -12.85
N VAL A 168 -17.53 6.95 -12.39
CA VAL A 168 -17.71 8.22 -13.11
C VAL A 168 -17.00 8.19 -14.46
N GLY A 169 -15.73 7.74 -14.50
CA GLY A 169 -14.96 7.64 -15.74
C GLY A 169 -15.57 6.67 -16.76
N TYR A 170 -15.96 5.48 -16.31
CA TYR A 170 -16.61 4.48 -17.16
C TYR A 170 -17.91 5.02 -17.75
N ARG A 171 -18.74 5.72 -16.96
CA ARG A 171 -20.01 6.27 -17.45
C ARG A 171 -19.83 7.43 -18.44
N GLN A 172 -18.82 8.27 -18.28
CA GLN A 172 -18.63 9.42 -19.17
C GLN A 172 -18.30 8.98 -20.59
N ALA A 173 -17.40 8.01 -20.75
CA ALA A 173 -17.06 7.43 -22.05
C ALA A 173 -18.28 6.82 -22.76
N TRP A 174 -19.17 6.17 -22.01
CA TRP A 174 -20.34 5.49 -22.56
C TRP A 174 -21.52 6.43 -22.81
N GLY A 175 -21.62 7.49 -22.00
CA GLY A 175 -22.58 8.58 -22.21
C GLY A 175 -22.33 9.30 -23.53
N GLU A 176 -21.07 9.65 -23.81
CA GLU A 176 -20.68 10.25 -25.09
C GLU A 176 -20.94 9.32 -26.29
N ALA A 177 -20.61 8.03 -26.15
CA ALA A 177 -20.90 7.05 -27.20
C ALA A 177 -22.39 6.93 -27.49
N THR A 178 -23.23 6.86 -26.46
CA THR A 178 -24.69 6.76 -26.63
C THR A 178 -25.26 8.04 -27.24
N SER A 179 -24.79 9.23 -26.83
CA SER A 179 -25.28 10.50 -27.39
C SER A 179 -24.91 10.65 -28.86
N THR A 180 -23.66 10.33 -29.25
CA THR A 180 -23.24 10.39 -30.65
C THR A 180 -24.06 9.44 -31.54
N LEU A 181 -24.39 8.25 -31.02
CA LEU A 181 -25.23 7.28 -31.75
C LEU A 181 -26.67 7.77 -31.93
N LEU A 182 -27.25 8.39 -30.90
CA LEU A 182 -28.57 9.02 -30.97
C LEU A 182 -28.59 10.17 -31.98
N GLU A 183 -27.59 11.06 -31.95
CA GLU A 183 -27.48 12.20 -32.87
C GLU A 183 -27.40 11.78 -34.35
N HIS A 184 -26.74 10.65 -34.66
CA HIS A 184 -26.55 10.19 -36.05
C HIS A 184 -27.62 9.20 -36.54
N GLY A 185 -28.70 9.02 -35.78
CA GLY A 185 -29.83 8.20 -36.18
C GLY A 185 -29.66 6.70 -35.94
N LEU A 186 -28.66 6.25 -35.17
CA LEU A 186 -28.41 4.83 -34.88
C LEU A 186 -29.14 4.36 -33.61
N HIS A 187 -30.46 4.60 -33.55
CA HIS A 187 -31.30 4.31 -32.38
C HIS A 187 -31.59 2.81 -32.21
N ASP A 188 -31.37 2.02 -33.26
CA ASP A 188 -31.59 0.58 -33.34
C ASP A 188 -30.38 -0.26 -32.87
N MET A 189 -29.33 0.40 -32.40
CA MET A 189 -28.12 -0.28 -31.91
C MET A 189 -28.32 -0.95 -30.56
N THR A 190 -27.79 -2.17 -30.44
CA THR A 190 -27.86 -2.92 -29.18
C THR A 190 -26.88 -2.35 -28.15
N VAL A 191 -27.05 -2.70 -26.87
CA VAL A 191 -26.10 -2.31 -25.80
C VAL A 191 -24.67 -2.70 -26.18
N ARG A 192 -24.49 -3.88 -26.78
CA ARG A 192 -23.19 -4.37 -27.26
C ARG A 192 -22.58 -3.50 -28.37
N ASP A 193 -23.41 -2.95 -29.25
CA ASP A 193 -22.97 -2.04 -30.30
C ASP A 193 -22.47 -0.70 -29.72
N VAL A 194 -23.11 -0.22 -28.65
CA VAL A 194 -22.69 0.99 -27.93
C VAL A 194 -21.31 0.79 -27.28
N GLU A 195 -21.03 -0.40 -26.71
CA GLU A 195 -19.70 -0.69 -26.13
C GLU A 195 -18.60 -0.63 -27.20
N ILE A 196 -18.87 -1.23 -28.37
CA ILE A 196 -17.95 -1.21 -29.51
C ILE A 196 -17.66 0.23 -29.95
N VAL A 197 -18.69 1.08 -30.00
CA VAL A 197 -18.55 2.50 -30.36
C VAL A 197 -17.76 3.27 -29.29
N GLY A 198 -18.00 3.00 -28.01
CA GLY A 198 -17.22 3.59 -26.92
C GLY A 198 -15.72 3.31 -27.06
N TYR A 199 -15.35 2.06 -27.35
CA TYR A 199 -13.94 1.69 -27.59
C TYR A 199 -13.36 2.34 -28.86
N ILE A 200 -14.17 2.51 -29.91
CA ILE A 200 -13.76 3.22 -31.13
C ILE A 200 -13.43 4.68 -30.83
N MET A 201 -14.30 5.36 -30.08
CA MET A 201 -14.12 6.77 -29.69
C MET A 201 -12.91 6.97 -28.77
N GLU A 202 -12.70 6.06 -27.82
CA GLU A 202 -11.56 6.11 -26.89
C GLU A 202 -10.21 5.94 -27.61
N ARG A 203 -10.14 5.03 -28.59
CA ARG A 203 -8.89 4.68 -29.27
C ARG A 203 -8.52 5.63 -30.41
N GLY A 204 -9.51 6.22 -31.09
CA GLY A 204 -9.30 7.03 -32.29
C GLY A 204 -8.94 6.19 -33.52
N GLU A 205 -7.82 5.44 -33.48
CA GLU A 205 -7.40 4.50 -34.54
C GLU A 205 -7.45 3.04 -34.06
N PHE A 206 -7.98 2.15 -34.89
CA PHE A 206 -8.21 0.76 -34.49
C PHE A 206 -8.24 -0.21 -35.68
N THR A 207 -8.02 -1.49 -35.40
CA THR A 207 -8.32 -2.59 -36.33
C THR A 207 -9.46 -3.46 -35.81
N ILE A 208 -10.15 -4.17 -36.72
CA ILE A 208 -11.25 -5.08 -36.34
C ILE A 208 -10.81 -6.17 -35.34
N PRO A 209 -9.65 -6.84 -35.53
CA PRO A 209 -9.20 -7.84 -34.56
C PRO A 209 -8.86 -7.26 -33.19
N GLU A 210 -8.34 -6.02 -33.13
CA GLU A 210 -8.10 -5.34 -31.85
C GLU A 210 -9.40 -5.03 -31.12
N LEU A 211 -10.40 -4.50 -31.84
CA LEU A 211 -11.73 -4.28 -31.27
C LEU A 211 -12.34 -5.57 -30.74
N MET A 212 -12.33 -6.65 -31.52
CA MET A 212 -12.87 -7.95 -31.10
C MET A 212 -12.30 -8.42 -29.76
N LYS A 213 -11.00 -8.23 -29.53
CA LYS A 213 -10.35 -8.59 -28.26
C LYS A 213 -10.82 -7.70 -27.10
N LEU A 214 -11.00 -6.40 -27.36
CA LEU A 214 -11.39 -5.43 -26.33
C LEU A 214 -12.85 -5.59 -25.92
N CYS A 215 -13.75 -5.74 -26.88
CA CYS A 215 -15.20 -5.81 -26.60
C CYS A 215 -15.71 -7.25 -26.42
N ASN A 216 -14.85 -8.27 -26.55
CA ASN A 216 -15.21 -9.69 -26.50
C ASN A 216 -16.44 -10.02 -27.39
N ALA A 217 -16.47 -9.44 -28.59
CA ALA A 217 -17.56 -9.59 -29.54
C ALA A 217 -17.13 -10.37 -30.79
N SER A 218 -18.10 -11.00 -31.44
CA SER A 218 -17.84 -11.74 -32.68
C SER A 218 -17.34 -10.80 -33.78
N LYS A 219 -16.51 -11.33 -34.69
CA LYS A 219 -16.00 -10.59 -35.86
C LYS A 219 -17.13 -9.95 -36.68
N ILE A 220 -18.23 -10.68 -36.84
CA ILE A 220 -19.38 -10.24 -37.64
C ILE A 220 -20.08 -9.07 -36.95
N THR A 221 -20.23 -9.12 -35.63
CA THR A 221 -20.81 -8.02 -34.84
C THR A 221 -19.97 -6.77 -35.01
N VAL A 222 -18.67 -6.83 -34.66
CA VAL A 222 -17.76 -5.69 -34.78
C VAL A 222 -17.73 -5.13 -36.19
N TRP A 223 -17.63 -6.00 -37.20
CA TRP A 223 -17.61 -5.56 -38.60
C TRP A 223 -18.91 -4.84 -38.99
N ARG A 224 -20.09 -5.37 -38.64
CA ARG A 224 -21.38 -4.72 -38.93
C ARG A 224 -21.49 -3.36 -38.24
N THR A 225 -21.10 -3.27 -36.98
CA THR A 225 -21.08 -2.01 -36.21
C THR A 225 -20.18 -0.98 -36.91
N VAL A 226 -18.94 -1.36 -37.27
CA VAL A 226 -18.00 -0.48 -37.98
C VAL A 226 -18.56 -0.04 -39.34
N GLN A 227 -19.15 -0.94 -40.13
CA GLN A 227 -19.74 -0.57 -41.42
C GLN A 227 -20.90 0.43 -41.27
N ARG A 228 -21.74 0.29 -40.24
CA ARG A 228 -22.80 1.28 -39.96
C ARG A 228 -22.22 2.65 -39.63
N LEU A 229 -21.13 2.70 -38.85
CA LEU A 229 -20.44 3.95 -38.53
C LEU A 229 -19.76 4.57 -39.75
N VAL A 230 -19.17 3.77 -40.63
CA VAL A 230 -18.59 4.23 -41.91
C VAL A 230 -19.67 4.82 -42.81
N ALA A 231 -20.81 4.14 -42.94
CA ALA A 231 -21.94 4.63 -43.73
C ALA A 231 -22.49 5.98 -43.22
N LYS A 232 -22.28 6.27 -41.94
CA LYS A 232 -22.68 7.51 -41.27
C LYS A 232 -21.57 8.56 -41.19
N GLY A 233 -20.40 8.28 -41.78
CA GLY A 233 -19.26 9.20 -41.77
C GLY A 233 -18.64 9.41 -40.38
N LEU A 234 -18.89 8.51 -39.43
CA LEU A 234 -18.30 8.56 -38.09
C LEU A 234 -16.93 7.87 -38.02
N VAL A 235 -16.68 6.95 -38.96
CA VAL A 235 -15.45 6.18 -39.06
C VAL A 235 -15.00 6.19 -40.52
N GLU A 236 -13.71 6.38 -40.75
CA GLU A 236 -13.11 6.31 -42.07
C GLU A 236 -12.07 5.18 -42.16
N PRO A 237 -12.09 4.39 -43.24
CA PRO A 237 -11.04 3.43 -43.48
C PRO A 237 -9.78 4.15 -43.96
N THR A 238 -8.64 3.85 -43.33
CA THR A 238 -7.35 4.41 -43.76
C THR A 238 -6.68 3.49 -44.79
N ASP A 239 -5.70 4.04 -45.51
CA ASP A 239 -4.85 3.27 -46.45
C ASP A 239 -3.74 2.49 -45.72
N LYS A 240 -3.58 2.74 -44.42
CA LYS A 240 -2.59 2.04 -43.60
C LYS A 240 -3.11 0.66 -43.22
N THR A 241 -2.20 -0.31 -43.20
CA THR A 241 -2.47 -1.65 -42.68
C THR A 241 -1.54 -1.96 -41.52
N ARG A 242 -2.04 -2.69 -40.53
CA ARG A 242 -1.26 -3.16 -39.38
C ARG A 242 -1.03 -4.66 -39.49
N LEU A 243 0.19 -5.10 -39.21
CA LEU A 243 0.48 -6.51 -39.00
C LEU A 243 -0.32 -7.02 -37.80
N SER A 244 -0.81 -8.26 -37.89
CA SER A 244 -1.54 -8.91 -36.81
C SER A 244 -0.67 -8.91 -35.53
N SER A 245 -1.15 -8.26 -34.47
CA SER A 245 -0.45 -8.12 -33.19
C SER A 245 -0.50 -9.38 -32.31
N ASN A 246 -0.90 -10.53 -32.85
CA ASN A 246 -0.75 -11.81 -32.17
C ASN A 246 0.72 -12.22 -32.29
N GLY A 247 1.49 -11.93 -31.24
CA GLY A 247 2.91 -12.22 -31.14
C GLY A 247 3.29 -13.63 -31.59
N LEU A 248 4.53 -13.74 -32.09
CA LEU A 248 5.15 -14.87 -32.79
C LEU A 248 4.77 -15.00 -34.28
N GLY A 249 5.49 -14.23 -35.10
CA GLY A 249 5.81 -14.62 -36.48
C GLY A 249 4.67 -14.49 -37.50
N GLY A 250 4.35 -13.25 -37.90
CA GLY A 250 4.10 -12.84 -39.30
C GLY A 250 3.07 -13.60 -40.16
N ARG A 251 2.27 -14.53 -39.62
CA ARG A 251 1.36 -15.37 -40.39
C ARG A 251 -0.08 -14.95 -40.17
N GLY A 252 -0.41 -13.74 -40.64
CA GLY A 252 -1.77 -13.21 -40.64
C GLY A 252 -1.94 -12.19 -41.75
N LYS A 253 -3.11 -12.16 -42.39
CA LYS A 253 -3.41 -11.11 -43.37
C LYS A 253 -3.32 -9.74 -42.68
N PRO A 254 -2.68 -8.74 -43.31
CA PRO A 254 -2.62 -7.40 -42.77
C PRO A 254 -4.05 -6.89 -42.55
N SER A 255 -4.30 -6.30 -41.38
CA SER A 255 -5.61 -5.78 -41.01
C SER A 255 -5.68 -4.30 -41.35
N ARG A 256 -6.76 -3.89 -42.01
CA ARG A 256 -7.01 -2.48 -42.35
C ARG A 256 -7.24 -1.67 -41.07
N ILE A 257 -6.62 -0.49 -41.00
CA ILE A 257 -6.80 0.45 -39.89
C ILE A 257 -7.98 1.37 -40.22
N TYR A 258 -8.85 1.58 -39.24
CA TYR A 258 -9.96 2.51 -39.28
C TYR A 258 -9.70 3.65 -38.31
N ARG A 259 -10.22 4.84 -38.60
CA ARG A 259 -10.11 6.03 -37.76
C ARG A 259 -11.49 6.60 -37.44
N TYR A 260 -11.74 6.94 -36.19
CA TYR A 260 -12.91 7.70 -35.77
C TYR A 260 -12.76 9.18 -36.13
N VAL A 261 -13.75 9.75 -36.81
CA VAL A 261 -13.74 11.14 -37.31
C VAL A 261 -14.87 12.01 -36.75
N GLY A 262 -15.83 11.39 -36.02
CA GLY A 262 -17.11 12.01 -35.63
C GLY A 262 -17.08 13.25 -34.73
N LYS A 263 -15.92 13.68 -34.23
CA LYS A 263 -15.78 14.91 -33.39
C LYS A 263 -14.98 16.03 -34.06
N GLN A 264 -14.23 15.75 -35.14
CA GLN A 264 -13.32 16.73 -35.76
C GLN A 264 -13.87 17.36 -37.05
N ASP A 265 -14.74 16.65 -37.78
CA ASP A 265 -15.14 17.08 -39.12
C ASP A 265 -16.37 18.03 -39.14
N SER A 266 -17.17 18.05 -38.07
CA SER A 266 -18.30 18.97 -37.92
C SER A 266 -17.87 20.41 -37.64
N ALA A 267 -16.66 20.64 -37.14
CA ALA A 267 -16.09 21.98 -36.95
C ALA A 267 -15.35 22.53 -38.19
N LEU A 268 -14.97 21.66 -39.13
CA LEU A 268 -14.22 22.04 -40.34
C LEU A 268 -15.11 22.18 -41.59
N LYS A 269 -16.36 21.71 -41.57
CA LYS A 269 -17.32 21.82 -42.68
C LYS A 269 -18.28 23.02 -42.61
N SER A 270 -18.15 23.90 -41.62
CA SER A 270 -19.08 25.04 -41.46
C SER A 270 -18.70 26.34 -42.19
N ASP A 271 -17.62 26.38 -42.99
CA ASP A 271 -17.32 27.55 -43.83
C ASP A 271 -17.07 27.20 -45.31
N PRO A 272 -18.10 27.34 -46.14
CA PRO A 272 -17.90 27.63 -47.56
C PRO A 272 -18.75 28.85 -47.95
N LYS A 273 -18.25 30.07 -47.70
CA LYS A 273 -18.42 31.26 -48.56
C LYS A 273 -17.93 32.54 -47.88
N ALA A 274 -16.76 33.02 -48.30
CA ALA A 274 -16.48 34.46 -48.35
C ALA A 274 -15.34 34.72 -49.36
N THR A 275 -15.60 34.47 -50.64
CA THR A 275 -14.89 35.13 -51.74
C THR A 275 -15.90 35.48 -52.83
N SER A 276 -16.39 36.71 -52.79
CA SER A 276 -16.52 37.59 -53.96
C SER A 276 -16.39 39.02 -53.50
#